data_AF-A0A949MPU6-F1
#
_entry.id   AF-A0A949MPU6-F1
#
_cell.length_a   1.000
_cell.length_b   1.000
_cell.length_c   1.000
_cell.angle_alpha   90.00
_cell.angle_beta   90.00
_cell.angle_gamma   90.00
#
_symmetry.space_group_name_H-M   'P 1'
#
loop_
_entity.id
_entity.type
_entity.pdbx_description
1 polymer ?
#
loop_
_entity_poly.entity_id
_entity_poly.type
_entity_poly.pdbx_seq_one_letter_code
_entity_poly.pdbx_strand_id
1 'polypeptide(L)'
;MAKKTNKTVKSLTGSTPDNILTDFEVRQLTEKSNAYTDEVLANQVTYPDPDDLPFDEITLDHAIAHGFAGITDSIDLQLFKNRGKNSKKNRGNKGGGNKGGNGSGRQLPNPATIEREVTRMMSAMQPVDNTGNLIFGEMNFEFGDASKAKFFAGSYKIIFERHHLMFGSELDDGFQQTIANMLPGYKAYTSVENTRHQAVGFVVHPRLKVIGSPISYDDVANVQGVPDLRPAFRLDLEDTATGEQFSAVVVHLKSMRGGPAVSGKVRSQQCAILVKKLGSNFKGLIAGDWNTFIDRPTDLQPLLNAGWKIIFPNDTQATQSMGSRLDAFLKLNFGPIGNLSVRQFYANPAITRAFSDHALNTVRKRVCVGPAATDTACGTVDDPTGPFGDNPSQPAELDQ
;
A
#
# COMPACT_ATOMS: atom_id res chain seq x y z
N MET A 1 -49.55 5.70 32.94
CA MET A 1 -49.28 4.86 31.76
C MET A 1 -48.00 5.35 31.08
N ALA A 2 -46.87 4.68 31.30
CA ALA A 2 -45.60 5.00 30.65
C ALA A 2 -45.52 4.25 29.32
N LYS A 3 -45.48 4.98 28.19
CA LYS A 3 -45.24 4.41 26.86
C LYS A 3 -43.79 3.93 26.77
N LYS A 4 -43.56 2.62 26.84
CA LYS A 4 -42.31 2.00 26.42
C LYS A 4 -42.21 2.09 24.90
N THR A 5 -41.34 2.96 24.40
CA THR A 5 -40.89 2.94 23.02
C THR A 5 -39.89 1.81 22.85
N ASN A 6 -40.34 0.72 22.21
CA ASN A 6 -39.45 -0.32 21.72
C ASN A 6 -38.52 0.30 20.66
N LYS A 7 -37.25 0.51 21.01
CA LYS A 7 -36.20 0.74 20.01
C LYS A 7 -35.96 -0.57 19.29
N THR A 8 -36.48 -0.67 18.08
CA THR A 8 -36.14 -1.73 17.13
C THR A 8 -34.64 -1.63 16.86
N VAL A 9 -33.89 -2.61 17.35
CA VAL A 9 -32.49 -2.81 16.97
C VAL A 9 -32.48 -3.11 15.47
N LYS A 10 -32.00 -2.15 14.66
CA LYS A 10 -31.71 -2.40 13.25
C LYS A 10 -30.66 -3.51 13.21
N SER A 11 -31.04 -4.63 12.61
CA SER A 11 -30.13 -5.72 12.25
C SER A 11 -28.89 -5.16 11.54
N LEU A 12 -27.70 -5.46 12.09
CA LEU A 12 -26.39 -5.14 11.50
C LEU A 12 -26.03 -6.06 10.31
N THR A 13 -27.02 -6.70 9.68
CA THR A 13 -26.85 -7.40 8.39
C THR A 13 -26.91 -6.39 7.23
N GLY A 14 -26.01 -5.41 7.25
CA GLY A 14 -26.00 -4.28 6.32
C GLY A 14 -25.27 -4.57 5.02
N SER A 15 -25.70 -5.55 4.22
CA SER A 15 -25.52 -5.44 2.77
C SER A 15 -26.75 -4.72 2.24
N THR A 16 -26.65 -3.43 1.97
CA THR A 16 -27.68 -2.72 1.20
C THR A 16 -27.86 -3.45 -0.14
N PRO A 17 -29.11 -3.71 -0.60
CA PRO A 17 -29.38 -4.39 -1.86
C PRO A 17 -28.59 -3.82 -3.06
N ASP A 18 -28.27 -2.53 -3.01
CA ASP A 18 -27.53 -1.80 -4.04
C ASP A 18 -26.07 -2.25 -4.24
N ASN A 19 -25.52 -3.02 -3.30
CA ASN A 19 -24.13 -3.49 -3.34
C ASN A 19 -23.97 -4.94 -3.84
N ILE A 20 -25.07 -5.60 -4.24
CA ILE A 20 -25.01 -6.94 -4.85
C ILE A 20 -24.61 -6.80 -6.32
N LEU A 21 -23.69 -7.65 -6.77
CA LEU A 21 -23.31 -7.74 -8.19
C LEU A 21 -24.38 -8.53 -8.96
N THR A 22 -24.78 -8.02 -10.12
CA THR A 22 -25.55 -8.79 -11.10
C THR A 22 -24.67 -9.84 -11.79
N ASP A 23 -25.27 -10.89 -12.33
CA ASP A 23 -24.53 -11.92 -13.10
C ASP A 23 -23.72 -11.32 -14.26
N PHE A 24 -24.27 -10.29 -14.91
CA PHE A 24 -23.60 -9.55 -15.97
C PHE A 24 -22.36 -8.79 -15.47
N GLU A 25 -22.46 -8.14 -14.31
CA GLU A 25 -21.34 -7.43 -13.67
C GLU A 25 -20.24 -8.42 -13.23
N VAL A 26 -20.62 -9.55 -12.64
CA VAL A 26 -19.69 -10.63 -12.28
C VAL A 26 -18.94 -11.10 -13.52
N ARG A 27 -19.66 -11.46 -14.60
CA ARG A 27 -19.05 -11.92 -15.84
C ARG A 27 -18.06 -10.90 -16.42
N GLN A 28 -18.43 -9.62 -16.48
CA GLN A 28 -17.53 -8.57 -16.97
C GLN A 28 -16.28 -8.41 -16.10
N LEU A 29 -16.45 -8.46 -14.77
CA LEU A 29 -15.32 -8.37 -13.84
C LEU A 29 -14.36 -9.54 -14.04
N THR A 30 -14.89 -10.76 -14.19
CA THR A 30 -14.11 -11.97 -14.40
C THR A 30 -13.35 -11.93 -15.71
N GLU A 31 -14.03 -11.63 -16.82
CA GLU A 31 -13.38 -11.53 -18.15
C GLU A 31 -12.24 -10.50 -18.14
N LYS A 32 -12.46 -9.31 -17.57
CA LYS A 32 -11.44 -8.25 -17.49
C LYS A 32 -10.30 -8.58 -16.51
N SER A 33 -10.60 -9.28 -15.42
CA SER A 33 -9.58 -9.63 -14.42
C SER A 33 -8.69 -10.74 -14.94
N ASN A 34 -9.27 -11.78 -15.55
CA ASN A 34 -8.52 -12.88 -16.16
C ASN A 34 -7.64 -12.37 -17.32
N ALA A 35 -8.20 -11.56 -18.23
CA ALA A 35 -7.42 -11.01 -19.34
C ALA A 35 -6.21 -10.18 -18.86
N TYR A 36 -6.38 -9.42 -17.77
CA TYR A 36 -5.27 -8.69 -17.17
C TYR A 36 -4.26 -9.61 -16.48
N THR A 37 -4.74 -10.65 -15.79
CA THR A 37 -3.86 -11.64 -15.15
C THR A 37 -3.01 -12.36 -16.18
N ASP A 38 -3.61 -12.77 -17.31
CA ASP A 38 -2.89 -13.34 -18.45
C ASP A 38 -1.85 -12.35 -19.00
N GLU A 39 -2.21 -11.07 -19.16
CA GLU A 39 -1.28 -10.03 -19.61
C GLU A 39 -0.10 -9.85 -18.64
N VAL A 40 -0.36 -9.81 -17.33
CA VAL A 40 0.68 -9.67 -16.31
C VAL A 40 1.62 -10.86 -16.33
N LEU A 41 1.08 -12.09 -16.28
CA LEU A 41 1.89 -13.31 -16.24
C LEU A 41 2.72 -13.47 -17.52
N ALA A 42 2.19 -13.07 -18.67
CA ALA A 42 2.93 -13.10 -19.94
C ALA A 42 4.02 -12.02 -20.05
N ASN A 43 3.97 -10.97 -19.23
CA ASN A 43 4.90 -9.83 -19.29
C ASN A 43 5.65 -9.61 -17.96
N GLN A 44 5.72 -10.63 -17.12
CA GLN A 44 6.45 -10.55 -15.86
C GLN A 44 7.94 -10.30 -16.14
N VAL A 45 8.51 -9.35 -15.41
CA VAL A 45 9.94 -9.05 -15.46
C VAL A 45 10.62 -9.68 -14.25
N THR A 46 11.90 -10.02 -14.40
CA THR A 46 12.73 -10.47 -13.29
C THR A 46 13.93 -9.56 -13.22
N TYR A 47 14.15 -8.91 -12.08
CA TYR A 47 15.30 -8.02 -11.94
C TYR A 47 16.59 -8.84 -11.92
N PRO A 48 17.67 -8.38 -12.59
CA PRO A 48 18.98 -9.03 -12.51
C PRO A 48 19.46 -9.12 -11.06
N ASP A 49 20.12 -10.21 -10.68
CA ASP A 49 20.69 -10.35 -9.34
C ASP A 49 22.01 -9.57 -9.29
N PRO A 50 22.13 -8.52 -8.44
CA PRO A 50 23.36 -7.74 -8.35
C PRO A 50 24.56 -8.54 -7.79
N ASP A 51 24.33 -9.66 -7.12
CA ASP A 51 25.40 -10.55 -6.64
C ASP A 51 25.99 -11.41 -7.77
N ASP A 52 25.22 -11.66 -8.84
CA ASP A 52 25.66 -12.44 -10.01
C ASP A 52 26.28 -11.56 -11.09
N LEU A 53 25.70 -10.38 -11.34
CA LEU A 53 26.16 -9.44 -12.36
C LEU A 53 25.97 -7.98 -11.90
N PRO A 54 27.05 -7.25 -11.58
CA PRO A 54 26.98 -5.84 -11.22
C PRO A 54 26.29 -4.99 -12.28
N PHE A 55 25.58 -3.94 -11.87
CA PHE A 55 24.76 -3.13 -12.80
C PHE A 55 25.57 -2.51 -13.95
N ASP A 56 26.81 -2.09 -13.70
CA ASP A 56 27.71 -1.51 -14.70
C ASP A 56 28.20 -2.52 -15.75
N GLU A 57 28.02 -3.82 -15.49
CA GLU A 57 28.32 -4.90 -16.43
C GLU A 57 27.08 -5.39 -17.20
N ILE A 58 25.87 -4.92 -16.85
CA ILE A 58 24.63 -5.30 -17.53
C ILE A 58 24.58 -4.67 -18.92
N THR A 59 24.53 -5.51 -19.95
CA THR A 59 24.33 -5.07 -21.34
C THR A 59 22.85 -5.00 -21.71
N LEU A 60 22.51 -4.31 -22.82
CA LEU A 60 21.14 -4.23 -23.33
C LEU A 60 20.52 -5.62 -23.55
N ASP A 61 21.29 -6.57 -24.09
CA ASP A 61 20.80 -7.93 -24.33
C ASP A 61 20.47 -8.66 -23.01
N HIS A 62 21.26 -8.43 -21.95
CA HIS A 62 20.94 -8.93 -20.62
C HIS A 62 19.62 -8.32 -20.10
N ALA A 63 19.45 -7.00 -20.20
CA ALA A 63 18.21 -6.36 -19.78
C ALA A 63 16.97 -6.90 -20.55
N ILE A 64 17.12 -7.14 -21.86
CA ILE A 64 16.06 -7.73 -22.69
C ILE A 64 15.76 -9.18 -22.28
N ALA A 65 16.78 -9.98 -21.96
CA ALA A 65 16.60 -11.34 -21.46
C ALA A 65 15.82 -11.38 -20.13
N HIS A 66 15.92 -10.31 -19.34
CA HIS A 66 15.19 -10.11 -18.08
C HIS A 66 13.80 -9.46 -18.24
N GLY A 67 13.34 -9.26 -19.49
CA GLY A 67 12.01 -8.73 -19.78
C GLY A 67 11.92 -7.20 -19.83
N PHE A 68 13.05 -6.49 -19.81
CA PHE A 68 13.10 -5.03 -19.98
C PHE A 68 13.29 -4.63 -21.45
N ALA A 69 12.86 -3.43 -21.83
CA ALA A 69 13.02 -2.90 -23.18
C ALA A 69 14.31 -2.08 -23.40
N GLY A 70 15.09 -1.85 -22.33
CA GLY A 70 16.29 -1.02 -22.35
C GLY A 70 16.91 -0.84 -20.97
N ILE A 71 17.99 -0.07 -20.89
CA ILE A 71 18.68 0.31 -19.64
C ILE A 71 18.66 1.83 -19.52
N THR A 72 18.58 2.36 -18.30
CA THR A 72 18.63 3.79 -18.08
C THR A 72 19.14 4.18 -16.69
N ASP A 73 19.77 5.37 -16.61
CA ASP A 73 20.11 6.04 -15.36
C ASP A 73 18.97 6.94 -14.83
N SER A 74 17.97 7.24 -15.66
CA SER A 74 16.77 8.02 -15.30
C SER A 74 15.66 7.79 -16.34
N ILE A 75 14.42 7.50 -15.95
CA ILE A 75 13.35 7.28 -16.95
C ILE A 75 12.76 8.61 -17.42
N ASP A 76 12.57 8.72 -18.73
CA ASP A 76 11.75 9.77 -19.32
C ASP A 76 10.27 9.55 -18.99
N LEU A 77 9.73 10.36 -18.08
CA LEU A 77 8.30 10.40 -17.75
C LEU A 77 7.41 10.67 -18.99
N GLN A 78 7.95 11.19 -20.10
CA GLN A 78 7.21 11.41 -21.35
C GLN A 78 6.89 10.13 -22.12
N LEU A 79 7.68 9.05 -21.98
CA LEU A 79 7.36 7.74 -22.56
C LEU A 79 6.00 7.22 -22.08
N PHE A 80 5.54 7.67 -20.92
CA PHE A 80 4.26 7.27 -20.32
C PHE A 80 3.17 8.34 -20.45
N LYS A 81 3.51 9.64 -20.52
CA LYS A 81 2.53 10.71 -20.83
C LYS A 81 1.92 10.55 -22.23
N ASN A 82 2.65 9.95 -23.18
CA ASN A 82 2.19 9.78 -24.56
C ASN A 82 1.24 8.59 -24.80
N ARG A 83 1.09 7.66 -23.84
CA ARG A 83 0.06 6.60 -23.92
C ARG A 83 -1.37 7.13 -23.72
N GLY A 84 -1.52 8.30 -23.09
CA GLY A 84 -2.83 8.92 -22.85
C GLY A 84 -3.33 9.91 -23.90
N LYS A 85 -2.49 10.35 -24.86
CA LYS A 85 -2.85 11.45 -25.77
C LYS A 85 -3.04 11.07 -27.25
N ASN A 86 -2.69 9.86 -27.67
CA ASN A 86 -2.78 9.43 -29.08
C ASN A 86 -3.85 8.35 -29.36
N SER A 87 -4.97 8.33 -28.63
CA SER A 87 -6.16 7.55 -29.04
C SER A 87 -7.02 8.30 -30.08
N LYS A 88 -6.43 9.17 -30.90
CA LYS A 88 -7.11 9.66 -32.11
C LYS A 88 -6.93 8.60 -33.20
N LYS A 89 -8.02 7.85 -33.42
CA LYS A 89 -8.30 6.99 -34.57
C LYS A 89 -7.57 7.45 -35.85
N ASN A 90 -6.54 6.73 -36.25
CA ASN A 90 -6.20 6.60 -37.67
C ASN A 90 -6.50 5.16 -38.09
N ARG A 91 -7.69 4.99 -38.68
CA ARG A 91 -8.01 3.83 -39.52
C ARG A 91 -7.27 4.04 -40.84
N GLY A 92 -6.22 3.25 -41.09
CA GLY A 92 -5.50 3.30 -42.36
C GLY A 92 -4.48 2.16 -42.51
N ASN A 93 -4.87 1.17 -43.32
CA ASN A 93 -4.08 0.26 -44.16
C ASN A 93 -2.72 -0.34 -43.71
N LYS A 94 -2.74 -1.69 -43.70
CA LYS A 94 -1.79 -2.66 -44.30
C LYS A 94 -0.28 -2.37 -44.24
N GLY A 95 0.41 -3.34 -43.64
CA GLY A 95 1.64 -3.91 -44.22
C GLY A 95 2.91 -3.60 -43.46
N GLY A 96 3.54 -4.64 -42.89
CA GLY A 96 4.86 -4.55 -42.30
C GLY A 96 4.99 -5.47 -41.10
N GLY A 97 5.22 -6.76 -41.36
CA GLY A 97 5.60 -7.70 -40.32
C GLY A 97 6.94 -7.27 -39.74
N ASN A 98 6.93 -6.76 -38.51
CA ASN A 98 8.09 -6.78 -37.65
C ASN A 98 7.93 -7.93 -36.66
N LYS A 99 8.94 -8.79 -36.72
CA LYS A 99 9.15 -9.97 -35.89
C LYS A 99 9.18 -9.57 -34.41
N GLY A 100 8.80 -10.51 -33.55
CA GLY A 100 8.75 -10.35 -32.11
C GLY A 100 10.05 -9.84 -31.47
N GLY A 101 9.86 -9.19 -30.33
CA GLY A 101 10.87 -8.67 -29.41
C GLY A 101 10.13 -7.75 -28.43
N ASN A 102 9.62 -8.29 -27.32
CA ASN A 102 10.32 -8.55 -26.05
C ASN A 102 10.47 -7.28 -25.22
N GLY A 103 9.78 -7.29 -24.07
CA GLY A 103 9.81 -6.25 -23.06
C GLY A 103 8.53 -5.43 -23.03
N SER A 104 7.82 -5.48 -21.89
CA SER A 104 7.01 -4.34 -21.47
C SER A 104 7.90 -3.09 -21.63
N GLY A 105 7.40 -1.96 -22.13
CA GLY A 105 8.21 -0.76 -22.44
C GLY A 105 8.91 -0.10 -21.23
N ARG A 106 9.17 -0.84 -20.15
CA ARG A 106 9.94 -0.54 -18.96
C ARG A 106 11.43 -0.67 -19.27
N GLN A 107 12.17 0.38 -18.98
CA GLN A 107 13.63 0.35 -18.97
C GLN A 107 14.09 -0.14 -17.59
N LEU A 108 15.16 -0.94 -17.55
CA LEU A 108 15.84 -1.35 -16.32
C LEU A 108 16.54 -0.11 -15.72
N PRO A 109 16.14 0.34 -14.52
CA PRO A 109 16.72 1.53 -13.92
C PRO A 109 18.01 1.21 -13.16
N ASN A 110 18.90 2.20 -13.04
CA ASN A 110 20.10 2.10 -12.21
C ASN A 110 19.76 2.13 -10.71
N PRO A 111 20.01 1.03 -9.96
CA PRO A 111 19.63 0.94 -8.55
C PRO A 111 20.40 1.91 -7.66
N ALA A 112 21.65 2.26 -7.99
CA ALA A 112 22.45 3.23 -7.24
C ALA A 112 21.91 4.66 -7.37
N THR A 113 21.39 5.02 -8.56
CA THR A 113 20.69 6.30 -8.75
C THR A 113 19.41 6.37 -7.92
N ILE A 114 18.64 5.28 -7.89
CA ILE A 114 17.43 5.18 -7.07
C ILE A 114 17.78 5.31 -5.59
N GLU A 115 18.79 4.59 -5.10
CA GLU A 115 19.22 4.64 -3.70
C GLU A 115 19.63 6.04 -3.25
N ARG A 116 20.39 6.76 -4.08
CA ARG A 116 20.78 8.16 -3.80
C ARG A 116 19.56 9.06 -3.63
N GLU A 117 18.57 8.94 -4.51
CA GLU A 117 17.37 9.76 -4.45
C GLU A 117 16.45 9.37 -3.29
N VAL A 118 16.31 8.07 -3.02
CA VAL A 118 15.58 7.57 -1.84
C VAL A 118 16.25 8.08 -0.56
N THR A 119 17.58 8.02 -0.45
CA THR A 119 18.35 8.60 0.67
C THR A 119 17.99 10.08 0.87
N ARG A 120 18.00 10.86 -0.22
CA ARG A 120 17.67 12.29 -0.17
C ARG A 120 16.22 12.52 0.30
N MET A 121 15.26 11.78 -0.25
CA MET A 121 13.83 11.89 0.10
C MET A 121 13.50 11.40 1.53
N MET A 122 14.33 10.51 2.07
CA MET A 122 14.19 9.96 3.42
C MET A 122 15.09 10.67 4.46
N SER A 123 15.88 11.67 4.06
CA SER A 123 16.90 12.33 4.89
C SER A 123 16.37 12.94 6.19
N ALA A 124 15.13 13.45 6.17
CA ALA A 124 14.47 14.02 7.34
C ALA A 124 13.95 12.95 8.32
N MET A 125 14.03 11.66 8.00
CA MET A 125 13.65 10.57 8.89
C MET A 125 14.89 9.87 9.41
N GLN A 126 14.97 9.71 10.72
CA GLN A 126 15.99 8.88 11.36
C GLN A 126 15.55 7.40 11.34
N PRO A 127 16.50 6.45 11.31
CA PRO A 127 16.21 5.06 11.62
C PRO A 127 15.44 4.94 12.94
N VAL A 128 14.50 4.01 13.00
CA VAL A 128 13.75 3.72 14.22
C VAL A 128 14.61 2.96 15.21
N ASP A 129 14.31 3.13 16.50
CA ASP A 129 14.95 2.41 17.58
C ASP A 129 13.91 1.82 18.56
N ASN A 130 14.36 1.35 19.72
CA ASN A 130 13.48 0.74 20.71
C ASN A 130 12.73 1.76 21.60
N THR A 131 12.80 3.06 21.29
CA THR A 131 12.31 4.16 22.11
C THR A 131 11.55 5.22 21.30
N GLY A 132 10.90 6.17 21.98
CA GLY A 132 10.16 7.25 21.32
C GLY A 132 8.90 6.77 20.58
N ASN A 133 8.49 7.54 19.57
CA ASN A 133 7.24 7.32 18.84
C ASN A 133 7.29 6.08 17.94
N LEU A 134 6.15 5.40 17.77
CA LEU A 134 6.03 4.36 16.76
C LEU A 134 5.83 5.00 15.39
N ILE A 135 6.48 4.43 14.37
CA ILE A 135 6.42 4.90 12.99
C ILE A 135 5.87 3.77 12.12
N PHE A 136 4.75 4.03 11.46
CA PHE A 136 4.05 3.08 10.58
C PHE A 136 4.22 3.54 9.14
N GLY A 137 4.66 2.64 8.26
CA GLY A 137 4.82 2.87 6.83
C GLY A 137 3.86 2.01 6.03
N GLU A 138 3.39 2.47 4.89
CA GLU A 138 2.56 1.71 3.98
C GLU A 138 2.99 1.99 2.54
N MET A 139 3.07 0.92 1.73
CA MET A 139 3.41 1.02 0.31
C MET A 139 2.88 -0.18 -0.47
N ASN A 140 2.30 0.08 -1.64
CA ASN A 140 2.13 -0.92 -2.70
C ASN A 140 3.46 -1.05 -3.46
N PHE A 141 4.00 -2.26 -3.55
CA PHE A 141 5.33 -2.52 -4.12
C PHE A 141 5.29 -2.85 -5.61
N GLU A 142 4.13 -2.82 -6.27
CA GLU A 142 3.92 -3.09 -7.70
C GLU A 142 4.68 -4.36 -8.16
N PHE A 143 4.14 -5.53 -7.79
CA PHE A 143 4.73 -6.86 -8.05
C PHE A 143 6.11 -7.02 -7.42
N GLY A 144 6.20 -6.78 -6.11
CA GLY A 144 7.41 -7.05 -5.34
C GLY A 144 7.70 -8.54 -5.26
N ASP A 145 8.84 -8.96 -5.79
CA ASP A 145 9.41 -10.30 -5.63
C ASP A 145 10.83 -10.25 -5.05
N ALA A 146 11.42 -11.40 -4.74
CA ALA A 146 12.78 -11.47 -4.21
C ALA A 146 13.82 -10.78 -5.13
N SER A 147 13.65 -10.86 -6.46
CA SER A 147 14.56 -10.24 -7.42
C SER A 147 14.54 -8.71 -7.31
N LYS A 148 13.34 -8.11 -7.23
CA LYS A 148 13.14 -6.67 -7.07
C LYS A 148 13.68 -6.20 -5.71
N ALA A 149 13.45 -6.97 -4.66
CA ALA A 149 13.94 -6.68 -3.31
C ALA A 149 15.48 -6.62 -3.27
N LYS A 150 16.17 -7.59 -3.89
CA LYS A 150 17.63 -7.62 -4.01
C LYS A 150 18.16 -6.48 -4.86
N PHE A 151 17.58 -6.28 -6.04
CA PHE A 151 18.05 -5.27 -6.98
C PHE A 151 17.97 -3.84 -6.41
N PHE A 152 16.95 -3.55 -5.59
CA PHE A 152 16.82 -2.27 -4.87
C PHE A 152 17.15 -2.35 -3.38
N ALA A 153 18.02 -3.29 -2.97
CA ALA A 153 18.33 -3.58 -1.56
C ALA A 153 18.66 -2.34 -0.73
N GLY A 154 19.57 -1.47 -1.20
CA GLY A 154 19.95 -0.26 -0.48
C GLY A 154 18.78 0.72 -0.28
N SER A 155 17.96 0.90 -1.31
CA SER A 155 16.76 1.75 -1.25
C SER A 155 15.74 1.23 -0.24
N TYR A 156 15.42 -0.05 -0.30
CA TYR A 156 14.48 -0.65 0.65
C TYR A 156 15.05 -0.68 2.06
N LYS A 157 16.34 -0.94 2.25
CA LYS A 157 16.97 -0.85 3.57
C LYS A 157 16.77 0.54 4.20
N ILE A 158 17.06 1.61 3.46
CA ILE A 158 16.84 2.99 3.90
C ILE A 158 15.39 3.22 4.34
N ILE A 159 14.42 2.74 3.55
CA ILE A 159 13.00 2.92 3.84
C ILE A 159 12.58 2.14 5.09
N PHE A 160 12.88 0.85 5.16
CA PHE A 160 12.36 -0.03 6.21
C PHE A 160 13.05 0.22 7.56
N GLU A 161 14.34 0.59 7.59
CA GLU A 161 15.03 1.00 8.83
C GLU A 161 14.38 2.21 9.51
N ARG A 162 13.54 2.97 8.80
CA ARG A 162 12.85 4.17 9.32
C ARG A 162 11.41 3.89 9.76
N HIS A 163 11.00 2.62 9.81
CA HIS A 163 9.66 2.21 10.19
C HIS A 163 9.70 1.05 11.17
N HIS A 164 8.86 1.13 12.20
CA HIS A 164 8.67 0.04 13.16
C HIS A 164 7.81 -1.08 12.56
N LEU A 165 6.89 -0.71 11.67
CA LEU A 165 6.01 -1.63 10.98
C LEU A 165 5.73 -1.08 9.59
N MET A 166 6.05 -1.87 8.57
CA MET A 166 5.73 -1.59 7.17
C MET A 166 4.57 -2.47 6.73
N PHE A 167 3.50 -1.86 6.23
CA PHE A 167 2.37 -2.50 5.58
C PHE A 167 2.68 -2.58 4.09
N GLY A 168 2.65 -3.79 3.51
CA GLY A 168 2.97 -3.98 2.11
C GLY A 168 1.84 -4.61 1.32
N SER A 169 1.63 -4.13 0.09
CA SER A 169 0.70 -4.71 -0.88
C SER A 169 1.36 -4.98 -2.25
N GLU A 170 0.79 -5.90 -3.02
CA GLU A 170 1.34 -6.40 -4.30
C GLU A 170 2.77 -6.94 -4.19
N LEU A 171 2.98 -7.85 -3.24
CA LEU A 171 4.27 -8.50 -3.00
C LEU A 171 4.09 -10.00 -2.82
N ASP A 172 5.15 -10.78 -2.96
CA ASP A 172 5.20 -12.20 -2.55
C ASP A 172 5.95 -12.39 -1.23
N ASP A 173 5.98 -13.63 -0.71
CA ASP A 173 6.76 -13.92 0.51
C ASP A 173 8.26 -13.69 0.29
N GLY A 174 8.78 -14.03 -0.89
CA GLY A 174 10.19 -13.85 -1.25
C GLY A 174 10.66 -12.41 -1.11
N PHE A 175 9.85 -11.43 -1.51
CA PHE A 175 10.13 -10.01 -1.34
C PHE A 175 10.28 -9.66 0.14
N GLN A 176 9.28 -9.99 0.97
CA GLN A 176 9.27 -9.61 2.38
C GLN A 176 10.40 -10.30 3.16
N GLN A 177 10.65 -11.59 2.91
CA GLN A 177 11.75 -12.31 3.55
C GLN A 177 13.11 -11.72 3.16
N THR A 178 13.29 -11.36 1.88
CA THR A 178 14.52 -10.69 1.42
C THR A 178 14.72 -9.37 2.16
N ILE A 179 13.68 -8.54 2.27
CA ILE A 179 13.77 -7.28 3.04
C ILE A 179 14.11 -7.54 4.51
N ALA A 180 13.40 -8.45 5.19
CA ALA A 180 13.63 -8.75 6.59
C ALA A 180 15.05 -9.28 6.84
N ASN A 181 15.59 -10.12 5.96
CA ASN A 181 16.94 -10.67 6.08
C ASN A 181 18.05 -9.61 5.97
N MET A 182 17.78 -8.48 5.30
CA MET A 182 18.73 -7.36 5.21
C MET A 182 18.74 -6.47 6.47
N LEU A 183 17.79 -6.66 7.38
CA LEU A 183 17.52 -5.78 8.51
C LEU A 183 17.67 -6.53 9.84
N PRO A 184 18.64 -6.16 10.70
CA PRO A 184 18.89 -6.88 11.94
C PRO A 184 17.64 -7.06 12.82
N GLY A 185 17.23 -8.33 13.00
CA GLY A 185 16.14 -8.73 13.89
C GLY A 185 14.71 -8.48 13.38
N TYR A 186 14.55 -7.81 12.23
CA TYR A 186 13.23 -7.64 11.63
C TYR A 186 12.64 -8.99 11.21
N LYS A 187 11.31 -9.06 11.16
CA LYS A 187 10.58 -10.26 10.75
C LYS A 187 9.54 -9.95 9.68
N ALA A 188 9.44 -10.83 8.69
CA ALA A 188 8.43 -10.78 7.64
C ALA A 188 7.23 -11.68 7.98
N TYR A 189 6.04 -11.21 7.60
CA TYR A 189 4.80 -11.96 7.69
C TYR A 189 3.95 -11.69 6.45
N THR A 190 3.64 -12.74 5.69
CA THR A 190 2.95 -12.61 4.40
C THR A 190 1.65 -13.39 4.41
N SER A 191 0.60 -12.85 3.81
CA SER A 191 -0.64 -13.58 3.57
C SER A 191 -0.46 -14.63 2.48
N VAL A 192 -1.50 -15.43 2.25
CA VAL A 192 -1.57 -16.23 1.02
C VAL A 192 -1.57 -15.33 -0.22
N GLU A 193 -0.91 -15.79 -1.27
CA GLU A 193 -0.86 -15.14 -2.58
C GLU A 193 -2.16 -15.41 -3.36
N ASN A 194 -2.54 -14.46 -4.22
CA ASN A 194 -3.50 -14.72 -5.27
C ASN A 194 -2.83 -15.39 -6.49
N THR A 195 -3.61 -15.65 -7.54
CA THR A 195 -3.19 -16.23 -8.83
C THR A 195 -2.10 -15.45 -9.58
N ARG A 196 -1.84 -14.18 -9.20
CA ARG A 196 -0.78 -13.33 -9.79
C ARG A 196 0.51 -13.34 -8.98
N HIS A 197 0.65 -14.23 -7.99
CA HIS A 197 1.75 -14.20 -7.02
C HIS A 197 1.79 -12.91 -6.21
N GLN A 198 0.61 -12.43 -5.80
CA GLN A 198 0.49 -11.19 -5.05
C GLN A 198 -0.28 -11.40 -3.76
N ALA A 199 0.36 -11.04 -2.67
CA ALA A 199 -0.13 -11.06 -1.31
C ALA A 199 -0.13 -9.63 -0.72
N VAL A 200 -0.50 -9.57 0.56
CA VAL A 200 -0.27 -8.44 1.45
C VAL A 200 0.56 -8.93 2.64
N GLY A 201 1.30 -8.05 3.29
CA GLY A 201 2.12 -8.49 4.43
C GLY A 201 2.70 -7.36 5.25
N PHE A 202 3.57 -7.76 6.16
CA PHE A 202 4.26 -6.89 7.10
C PHE A 202 5.75 -7.19 7.15
N VAL A 203 6.55 -6.15 7.37
CA VAL A 203 7.90 -6.26 7.94
C VAL A 203 7.90 -5.51 9.26
N VAL A 204 8.35 -6.19 10.31
CA VAL A 204 8.14 -5.81 11.71
C VAL A 204 9.48 -5.64 12.42
N HIS A 205 9.73 -4.45 12.98
CA HIS A 205 10.92 -4.13 13.78
C HIS A 205 10.87 -4.87 15.14
N PRO A 206 12.03 -5.27 15.72
CA PRO A 206 12.12 -6.00 17.00
C PRO A 206 11.35 -5.40 18.20
N ARG A 207 11.16 -4.07 18.21
CA ARG A 207 10.36 -3.37 19.23
C ARG A 207 8.90 -3.82 19.25
N LEU A 208 8.34 -4.25 18.12
CA LEU A 208 6.96 -4.72 18.03
C LEU A 208 6.95 -6.24 18.10
N LYS A 209 6.54 -6.76 19.26
CA LYS A 209 6.39 -8.20 19.46
C LYS A 209 5.06 -8.66 18.89
N VAL A 210 5.08 -9.61 17.96
CA VAL A 210 3.87 -10.29 17.51
C VAL A 210 3.32 -11.20 18.60
N ILE A 211 2.04 -11.04 18.91
CA ILE A 211 1.31 -11.80 19.92
C ILE A 211 0.43 -12.82 19.22
N GLY A 212 0.56 -14.09 19.60
CA GLY A 212 -0.21 -15.17 19.00
C GLY A 212 0.16 -15.42 17.54
N SER A 213 -0.73 -16.10 16.82
CA SER A 213 -0.55 -16.43 15.41
C SER A 213 -1.10 -15.29 14.52
N PRO A 214 -0.44 -14.99 13.38
CA PRO A 214 -1.02 -14.13 12.35
C PRO A 214 -2.41 -14.62 11.91
N ILE A 215 -3.30 -13.69 11.58
CA ILE A 215 -4.70 -13.99 11.24
C ILE A 215 -4.97 -13.54 9.81
N SER A 216 -5.40 -14.47 8.95
CA SER A 216 -5.91 -14.17 7.61
C SER A 216 -7.43 -14.07 7.61
N TYR A 217 -7.96 -13.07 6.92
CA TYR A 217 -9.39 -12.90 6.69
C TYR A 217 -9.71 -13.25 5.23
N ASP A 218 -9.67 -14.54 4.91
CA ASP A 218 -9.83 -15.05 3.53
C ASP A 218 -11.20 -14.73 2.91
N ASP A 219 -12.23 -14.52 3.73
CA ASP A 219 -13.55 -14.08 3.26
C ASP A 219 -13.47 -12.76 2.48
N VAL A 220 -12.49 -11.89 2.79
CA VAL A 220 -12.24 -10.64 2.04
C VAL A 220 -11.77 -10.94 0.61
N ALA A 221 -11.13 -12.09 0.38
CA ALA A 221 -10.71 -12.58 -0.93
C ALA A 221 -11.80 -13.38 -1.67
N ASN A 222 -12.92 -13.72 -1.00
CA ASN A 222 -13.91 -14.65 -1.50
C ASN A 222 -15.27 -13.98 -1.82
N VAL A 223 -15.24 -12.74 -2.32
CA VAL A 223 -16.46 -12.11 -2.86
C VAL A 223 -16.92 -12.89 -4.10
N GLN A 224 -18.15 -13.41 -4.06
CA GLN A 224 -18.64 -14.39 -5.02
C GLN A 224 -18.43 -13.97 -6.48
N GLY A 225 -17.77 -14.85 -7.24
CA GLY A 225 -17.57 -14.70 -8.68
C GLY A 225 -16.48 -13.70 -9.08
N VAL A 226 -15.77 -13.06 -8.13
CA VAL A 226 -14.71 -12.09 -8.42
C VAL A 226 -13.34 -12.74 -8.22
N PRO A 227 -12.53 -12.93 -9.28
CA PRO A 227 -11.21 -13.53 -9.16
C PRO A 227 -10.15 -12.53 -8.65
N ASP A 228 -8.99 -13.07 -8.30
CA ASP A 228 -7.73 -12.36 -8.01
C ASP A 228 -7.79 -11.30 -6.91
N LEU A 229 -8.69 -11.52 -5.94
CA LEU A 229 -8.73 -10.76 -4.70
C LEU A 229 -7.65 -11.28 -3.73
N ARG A 230 -7.42 -10.50 -2.67
CA ARG A 230 -6.45 -10.83 -1.62
C ARG A 230 -7.15 -10.79 -0.26
N PRO A 231 -6.69 -11.61 0.71
CA PRO A 231 -7.21 -11.52 2.06
C PRO A 231 -6.81 -10.18 2.68
N ALA A 232 -7.51 -9.82 3.75
CA ALA A 232 -6.93 -8.89 4.72
C ALA A 232 -6.10 -9.69 5.72
N PHE A 233 -4.98 -9.15 6.17
CA PHE A 233 -4.04 -9.89 7.01
C PHE A 233 -3.71 -9.10 8.28
N ARG A 234 -3.79 -9.75 9.44
CA ARG A 234 -3.69 -9.11 10.75
C ARG A 234 -2.54 -9.67 11.57
N LEU A 235 -1.84 -8.76 12.24
CA LEU A 235 -0.98 -9.06 13.38
C LEU A 235 -1.54 -8.39 14.63
N ASP A 236 -1.50 -9.12 15.74
CA ASP A 236 -1.63 -8.53 17.07
C ASP A 236 -0.23 -8.25 17.60
N LEU A 237 -0.02 -7.05 18.12
CA LEU A 237 1.29 -6.50 18.43
C LEU A 237 1.33 -5.95 19.84
N GLU A 238 2.47 -6.09 20.50
CA GLU A 238 2.83 -5.42 21.74
C GLU A 238 4.04 -4.52 21.47
N ASP A 239 3.91 -3.22 21.79
CA ASP A 239 5.08 -2.35 21.88
C ASP A 239 5.89 -2.73 23.12
N THR A 240 7.05 -3.36 22.93
CA THR A 240 7.86 -3.86 24.05
C THR A 240 8.40 -2.74 24.95
N ALA A 241 8.42 -1.50 24.46
CA ALA A 241 8.83 -0.35 25.26
C ALA A 241 7.76 0.10 26.27
N THR A 242 6.47 -0.16 25.99
CA THR A 242 5.36 0.34 26.83
C THR A 242 4.40 -0.75 27.32
N GLY A 243 4.45 -1.94 26.73
CA GLY A 243 3.45 -2.99 26.94
C GLY A 243 2.11 -2.70 26.26
N GLU A 244 1.98 -1.62 25.47
CA GLU A 244 0.72 -1.34 24.78
C GLU A 244 0.45 -2.39 23.71
N GLN A 245 -0.70 -3.05 23.82
CA GLN A 245 -1.19 -3.97 22.81
C GLN A 245 -2.16 -3.29 21.84
N PHE A 246 -2.02 -3.62 20.55
CA PHE A 246 -2.87 -3.16 19.46
C PHE A 246 -2.79 -4.11 18.27
N SER A 247 -3.75 -3.99 17.35
CA SER A 247 -3.79 -4.79 16.14
C SER A 247 -3.44 -3.94 14.90
N ALA A 248 -2.74 -4.55 13.96
CA ALA A 248 -2.44 -3.99 12.66
C ALA A 248 -3.02 -4.88 11.57
N VAL A 249 -3.74 -4.31 10.60
CA VAL A 249 -4.30 -5.05 9.46
C VAL A 249 -3.82 -4.43 8.16
N VAL A 250 -3.32 -5.25 7.24
CA VAL A 250 -2.99 -4.81 5.88
C VAL A 250 -4.07 -5.28 4.90
N VAL A 251 -4.42 -4.42 3.95
CA VAL A 251 -5.40 -4.71 2.90
C VAL A 251 -4.86 -4.36 1.52
N HIS A 252 -5.39 -5.04 0.52
CA HIS A 252 -5.35 -4.57 -0.86
C HIS A 252 -6.70 -4.95 -1.49
N LEU A 253 -7.61 -3.98 -1.54
CA LEU A 253 -8.99 -4.20 -1.97
C LEU A 253 -9.12 -4.30 -3.50
N LYS A 254 -10.30 -4.70 -3.99
CA LYS A 254 -10.53 -4.88 -5.43
C LYS A 254 -10.18 -3.62 -6.22
N SER A 255 -9.27 -3.77 -7.18
CA SER A 255 -8.89 -2.71 -8.10
C SER A 255 -10.06 -2.12 -8.88
N MET A 256 -9.90 -0.88 -9.36
CA MET A 256 -10.91 -0.22 -10.21
C MET A 256 -11.12 -0.88 -11.58
N ARG A 257 -10.38 -1.96 -11.90
CA ARG A 257 -10.57 -2.76 -13.11
C ARG A 257 -11.98 -3.35 -13.17
N GLY A 258 -12.68 -3.07 -14.27
CA GLY A 258 -14.11 -3.32 -14.41
C GLY A 258 -14.97 -2.06 -14.33
N GLY A 259 -14.40 -0.94 -13.91
CA GLY A 259 -15.08 0.34 -13.73
C GLY A 259 -15.30 0.67 -12.25
N PRO A 260 -15.12 1.93 -11.81
CA PRO A 260 -15.26 2.32 -10.41
C PRO A 260 -16.60 1.94 -9.78
N ALA A 261 -17.71 2.08 -10.53
CA ALA A 261 -19.05 1.75 -10.03
C ALA A 261 -19.22 0.26 -9.67
N VAL A 262 -18.82 -0.66 -10.57
CA VAL A 262 -18.97 -2.10 -10.34
C VAL A 262 -17.97 -2.61 -9.30
N SER A 263 -16.71 -2.18 -9.42
CA SER A 263 -15.66 -2.55 -8.45
C SER A 263 -15.90 -1.97 -7.06
N GLY A 264 -16.58 -0.82 -6.95
CA GLY A 264 -16.97 -0.20 -5.68
C GLY A 264 -17.92 -1.06 -4.86
N LYS A 265 -18.84 -1.77 -5.52
CA LYS A 265 -19.71 -2.76 -4.86
C LYS A 265 -18.89 -3.87 -4.19
N VAL A 266 -17.86 -4.37 -4.86
CA VAL A 266 -16.95 -5.39 -4.30
C VAL A 266 -16.19 -4.84 -3.11
N ARG A 267 -15.59 -3.65 -3.23
CA ARG A 267 -14.87 -3.01 -2.12
C ARG A 267 -15.78 -2.75 -0.91
N SER A 268 -17.03 -2.34 -1.15
CA SER A 268 -18.04 -2.19 -0.09
C SER A 268 -18.35 -3.51 0.62
N GLN A 269 -18.51 -4.61 -0.12
CA GLN A 269 -18.68 -5.95 0.47
C GLN A 269 -17.43 -6.37 1.28
N GLN A 270 -16.22 -6.14 0.77
CA GLN A 270 -14.97 -6.39 1.49
C GLN A 270 -14.90 -5.59 2.79
N CYS A 271 -15.29 -4.32 2.77
CA CYS A 271 -15.37 -3.47 3.96
C CYS A 271 -16.41 -3.98 4.97
N ALA A 272 -17.58 -4.45 4.51
CA ALA A 272 -18.58 -5.04 5.39
C ALA A 272 -18.09 -6.35 6.06
N ILE A 273 -17.35 -7.18 5.33
CA ILE A 273 -16.69 -8.37 5.88
C ILE A 273 -15.67 -7.97 6.96
N LEU A 274 -14.84 -6.96 6.70
CA LEU A 274 -13.89 -6.44 7.69
C LEU A 274 -14.59 -5.96 8.97
N VAL A 275 -15.68 -5.19 8.86
CA VAL A 275 -16.47 -4.75 10.01
C VAL A 275 -16.95 -5.94 10.85
N LYS A 276 -17.49 -6.97 10.19
CA LYS A 276 -17.97 -8.18 10.87
C LYS A 276 -16.85 -8.95 11.57
N LYS A 277 -15.68 -9.09 10.92
CA LYS A 277 -14.55 -9.87 11.42
C LYS A 277 -13.78 -9.17 12.53
N LEU A 278 -13.61 -7.85 12.43
CA LEU A 278 -12.85 -7.07 13.40
C LEU A 278 -13.71 -6.69 14.62
N GLY A 279 -14.99 -6.41 14.41
CA GLY A 279 -15.92 -6.03 15.47
C GLY A 279 -15.68 -4.63 16.05
N SER A 280 -16.61 -4.15 16.86
CA SER A 280 -16.60 -2.79 17.43
C SER A 280 -15.51 -2.56 18.48
N ASN A 281 -14.99 -3.63 19.08
CA ASN A 281 -13.98 -3.58 20.15
C ASN A 281 -12.55 -3.64 19.60
N PHE A 282 -12.37 -3.73 18.28
CA PHE A 282 -11.04 -3.71 17.68
C PHE A 282 -10.31 -2.42 18.08
N LYS A 283 -9.04 -2.56 18.47
CA LYS A 283 -8.14 -1.46 18.85
C LYS A 283 -6.92 -1.52 17.94
N GLY A 284 -6.78 -0.57 17.03
CA GLY A 284 -5.64 -0.55 16.13
C GLY A 284 -5.85 0.21 14.84
N LEU A 285 -5.09 -0.18 13.81
CA LEU A 285 -5.13 0.42 12.48
C LEU A 285 -5.27 -0.61 11.36
N ILE A 286 -5.84 -0.15 10.24
CA ILE A 286 -5.80 -0.81 8.93
C ILE A 286 -5.04 0.11 7.98
N ALA A 287 -4.14 -0.43 7.16
CA ALA A 287 -3.49 0.32 6.09
C ALA A 287 -3.36 -0.52 4.81
N GLY A 288 -3.14 0.15 3.69
CA GLY A 288 -2.87 -0.49 2.41
C GLY A 288 -3.49 0.27 1.24
N ASP A 289 -3.53 -0.41 0.09
CA ASP A 289 -4.18 0.08 -1.12
C ASP A 289 -5.69 -0.21 -1.08
N TRP A 290 -6.48 0.83 -0.88
CA TRP A 290 -7.93 0.73 -0.82
C TRP A 290 -8.58 0.70 -2.20
N ASN A 291 -7.84 1.02 -3.26
CA ASN A 291 -8.32 1.11 -4.64
C ASN A 291 -9.61 1.94 -4.79
N THR A 292 -9.77 2.95 -3.94
CA THR A 292 -10.91 3.89 -3.95
C THR A 292 -10.41 5.30 -3.68
N PHE A 293 -11.16 6.29 -4.16
CA PHE A 293 -10.85 7.69 -3.94
C PHE A 293 -11.08 8.05 -2.46
N ILE A 294 -10.00 8.26 -1.70
CA ILE A 294 -10.09 8.50 -0.26
C ILE A 294 -10.78 9.83 0.07
N ASP A 295 -10.72 10.81 -0.84
CA ASP A 295 -11.47 12.07 -0.77
C ASP A 295 -12.99 11.88 -0.95
N ARG A 296 -13.40 10.78 -1.58
CA ARG A 296 -14.80 10.42 -1.85
C ARG A 296 -15.05 8.94 -1.54
N PRO A 297 -14.95 8.52 -0.26
CA PRO A 297 -14.82 7.12 0.12
C PRO A 297 -16.20 6.43 0.23
N THR A 298 -16.98 6.44 -0.86
CA THR A 298 -18.31 5.80 -0.91
C THR A 298 -18.23 4.30 -0.62
N ASP A 299 -17.15 3.67 -1.05
CA ASP A 299 -16.96 2.22 -0.90
C ASP A 299 -16.56 1.85 0.54
N LEU A 300 -16.02 2.81 1.30
CA LEU A 300 -15.59 2.60 2.69
C LEU A 300 -16.71 2.85 3.70
N GLN A 301 -17.91 3.25 3.26
CA GLN A 301 -19.03 3.55 4.15
C GLN A 301 -19.34 2.47 5.18
N PRO A 302 -19.23 1.15 4.91
CA PRO A 302 -19.39 0.13 5.94
C PRO A 302 -18.44 0.33 7.13
N LEU A 303 -17.15 0.63 6.86
CA LEU A 303 -16.16 0.92 7.91
C LEU A 303 -16.47 2.25 8.60
N LEU A 304 -16.73 3.32 7.84
CA LEU A 304 -17.00 4.65 8.42
C LEU A 304 -18.24 4.63 9.33
N ASN A 305 -19.31 3.96 8.92
CA ASN A 305 -20.52 3.77 9.72
C ASN A 305 -20.29 2.93 10.98
N ALA A 306 -19.30 2.03 10.95
CA ALA A 306 -18.87 1.25 12.11
C ALA A 306 -17.90 2.03 13.04
N GLY A 307 -17.64 3.31 12.78
CA GLY A 307 -16.84 4.19 13.63
C GLY A 307 -15.36 4.26 13.26
N TRP A 308 -14.94 3.61 12.17
CA TRP A 308 -13.58 3.74 11.66
C TRP A 308 -13.33 5.15 11.15
N LYS A 309 -12.14 5.68 11.42
CA LYS A 309 -11.73 7.01 10.99
C LYS A 309 -10.57 6.92 10.01
N ILE A 310 -10.73 7.53 8.84
CA ILE A 310 -9.60 7.79 7.92
C ILE A 310 -8.64 8.75 8.61
N ILE A 311 -7.35 8.42 8.59
CA ILE A 311 -6.30 9.27 9.13
C ILE A 311 -5.98 10.35 8.08
N PHE A 312 -6.02 11.61 8.49
CA PHE A 312 -5.91 12.80 7.63
C PHE A 312 -6.89 12.78 6.45
N PRO A 313 -8.22 12.82 6.68
CA PRO A 313 -9.21 12.70 5.61
C PRO A 313 -9.18 13.86 4.60
N ASN A 314 -8.63 15.01 4.98
CA ASN A 314 -8.55 16.20 4.13
C ASN A 314 -7.23 16.29 3.33
N ASP A 315 -6.29 15.37 3.54
CA ASP A 315 -5.06 15.33 2.73
C ASP A 315 -5.41 14.88 1.30
N THR A 316 -4.95 15.65 0.32
CA THR A 316 -5.23 15.45 -1.11
C THR A 316 -4.01 14.99 -1.90
N GLN A 317 -2.88 14.71 -1.23
CA GLN A 317 -1.67 14.28 -1.90
C GLN A 317 -1.91 12.94 -2.59
N ALA A 318 -1.53 12.85 -3.86
CA ALA A 318 -1.68 11.61 -4.62
C ALA A 318 -0.79 10.51 -4.03
N THR A 319 -1.33 9.31 -3.88
CA THR A 319 -0.57 8.15 -3.43
C THR A 319 -0.30 7.18 -4.58
N GLN A 320 -0.89 7.42 -5.76
CA GLN A 320 -0.67 6.62 -6.96
C GLN A 320 -0.35 7.53 -8.17
N SER A 321 0.49 7.03 -9.09
CA SER A 321 1.07 7.79 -10.21
C SER A 321 0.07 8.45 -11.17
N MET A 322 -1.19 8.02 -11.19
CA MET A 322 -2.27 8.63 -11.95
C MET A 322 -2.90 9.84 -11.24
N GLY A 323 -2.35 10.26 -10.10
CA GLY A 323 -2.71 11.50 -9.41
C GLY A 323 -3.83 11.35 -8.38
N SER A 324 -4.16 10.13 -7.97
CA SER A 324 -5.24 9.86 -7.00
C SER A 324 -4.68 9.42 -5.65
N ARG A 325 -5.39 9.74 -4.57
CA ARG A 325 -5.15 9.18 -3.24
C ARG A 325 -5.98 7.91 -3.07
N LEU A 326 -5.32 6.76 -3.15
CA LEU A 326 -5.92 5.43 -3.05
C LEU A 326 -5.45 4.66 -1.82
N ASP A 327 -4.31 5.07 -1.26
CA ASP A 327 -3.65 4.42 -0.15
C ASP A 327 -3.87 5.26 1.12
N ALA A 328 -4.20 4.61 2.22
CA ALA A 328 -4.57 5.29 3.46
C ALA A 328 -4.43 4.41 4.69
N PHE A 329 -4.37 5.09 5.83
CA PHE A 329 -4.55 4.48 7.14
C PHE A 329 -5.95 4.79 7.68
N LEU A 330 -6.62 3.77 8.22
CA LEU A 330 -7.86 3.88 8.99
C LEU A 330 -7.61 3.39 10.42
N LYS A 331 -8.27 3.97 11.41
CA LYS A 331 -8.16 3.56 12.82
C LYS A 331 -9.51 3.35 13.50
N LEU A 332 -9.52 2.45 14.49
CA LEU A 332 -10.64 2.24 15.41
C LEU A 332 -10.11 2.02 16.82
N ASN A 333 -10.72 2.70 17.80
CA ASN A 333 -10.34 2.69 19.23
C ASN A 333 -8.83 2.84 19.50
N PHE A 334 -8.11 3.49 18.59
CA PHE A 334 -6.66 3.63 18.64
C PHE A 334 -6.30 5.09 18.95
N GLY A 335 -5.22 5.26 19.72
CA GLY A 335 -4.78 6.55 20.23
C GLY A 335 -4.49 7.60 19.14
N PRO A 336 -4.06 8.80 19.54
CA PRO A 336 -3.69 9.86 18.60
C PRO A 336 -2.62 9.39 17.61
N ILE A 337 -2.80 9.76 16.34
CA ILE A 337 -1.86 9.48 15.24
C ILE A 337 -1.52 10.83 14.62
N GLY A 338 -0.22 11.16 14.60
CA GLY A 338 0.34 12.36 14.00
C GLY A 338 0.39 12.30 12.48
N ASN A 339 0.90 13.38 11.89
CA ASN A 339 0.78 13.71 10.46
C ASN A 339 1.11 12.57 9.48
N LEU A 340 0.28 12.49 8.44
CA LEU A 340 0.55 11.71 7.25
C LEU A 340 1.65 12.41 6.43
N SER A 341 2.70 11.66 6.11
CA SER A 341 3.73 12.08 5.16
C SER A 341 3.64 11.18 3.93
N VAL A 342 3.50 11.78 2.76
CA VAL A 342 3.41 11.07 1.47
C VAL A 342 4.69 11.32 0.68
N ARG A 343 5.41 10.25 0.33
CA ARG A 343 6.63 10.32 -0.50
C ARG A 343 6.38 9.68 -1.86
N GLN A 344 6.12 10.53 -2.83
CA GLN A 344 5.82 10.13 -4.21
C GLN A 344 7.10 9.80 -4.99
N PHE A 345 7.72 8.64 -4.71
CA PHE A 345 8.92 8.21 -5.44
C PHE A 345 8.72 8.19 -6.96
N TYR A 346 7.54 7.78 -7.43
CA TYR A 346 7.16 7.79 -8.85
C TYR A 346 7.20 9.17 -9.51
N ALA A 347 7.07 10.26 -8.73
CA ALA A 347 7.11 11.63 -9.25
C ALA A 347 8.55 12.11 -9.51
N ASN A 348 9.55 11.42 -8.94
CA ASN A 348 10.95 11.70 -9.19
C ASN A 348 11.38 11.02 -10.52
N PRO A 349 11.80 11.78 -11.56
CA PRO A 349 12.20 11.21 -12.85
C PRO A 349 13.46 10.33 -12.78
N ALA A 350 14.22 10.37 -11.68
CA ALA A 350 15.33 9.46 -11.45
C ALA A 350 14.93 8.15 -10.75
N ILE A 351 13.77 8.09 -10.06
CA ILE A 351 13.28 6.87 -9.41
C ILE A 351 12.23 6.16 -10.25
N THR A 352 11.17 6.90 -10.58
CA THR A 352 10.14 6.52 -11.56
C THR A 352 9.29 5.33 -11.11
N ARG A 353 8.36 4.90 -11.97
CA ARG A 353 7.42 3.81 -11.72
C ARG A 353 8.09 2.44 -11.54
N ALA A 354 9.31 2.22 -12.06
CA ALA A 354 9.97 0.92 -11.94
C ALA A 354 10.19 0.50 -10.47
N PHE A 355 10.41 1.47 -9.58
CA PHE A 355 10.48 1.22 -8.14
C PHE A 355 9.09 0.90 -7.55
N SER A 356 8.10 1.76 -7.80
CA SER A 356 6.67 1.52 -7.59
C SER A 356 5.86 2.65 -8.23
N ASP A 357 4.64 2.38 -8.69
CA ASP A 357 3.66 3.42 -9.05
C ASP A 357 2.87 4.01 -7.88
N HIS A 358 3.16 3.58 -6.66
CA HIS A 358 2.58 4.11 -5.43
C HIS A 358 3.62 4.85 -4.57
N ALA A 359 3.11 5.76 -3.73
CA ALA A 359 3.88 6.51 -2.77
C ALA A 359 4.13 5.67 -1.51
N LEU A 360 5.18 6.02 -0.78
CA LEU A 360 5.34 5.59 0.61
C LEU A 360 4.54 6.53 1.50
N ASN A 361 3.61 5.98 2.27
CA ASN A 361 2.80 6.69 3.24
C ASN A 361 3.30 6.41 4.65
N THR A 362 3.59 7.45 5.42
CA THR A 362 4.08 7.31 6.80
C THR A 362 3.16 8.03 7.76
N VAL A 363 2.79 7.37 8.86
CA VAL A 363 2.13 7.99 10.02
C VAL A 363 2.88 7.68 11.30
N ARG A 364 2.72 8.52 12.32
CA ARG A 364 3.43 8.39 13.59
C ARG A 364 2.46 8.28 14.75
N LYS A 365 2.65 7.34 15.66
CA LYS A 365 1.89 7.27 16.90
C LYS A 365 2.73 7.78 18.05
N ARG A 366 2.16 8.72 18.81
CA ARG A 366 2.76 9.15 20.07
C ARG A 366 2.75 8.00 21.07
N VAL A 367 3.89 7.76 21.68
CA VAL A 367 4.07 6.77 22.73
C VAL A 367 4.24 7.50 24.04
N CYS A 368 3.37 7.21 25.01
CA CYS A 368 3.44 7.83 26.33
C CYS A 368 3.99 6.78 27.31
N VAL A 369 5.11 7.10 27.95
CA VAL A 369 5.76 6.18 28.90
C VAL A 369 5.35 6.57 30.32
N GLY A 370 4.62 5.68 31.02
CA GLY A 370 4.32 5.81 32.46
C GLY A 370 2.87 5.45 32.87
N PRO A 371 2.63 5.11 34.15
CA PRO A 371 1.34 4.62 34.65
C PRO A 371 0.22 5.68 34.77
N ALA A 372 0.48 6.93 34.38
CA ALA A 372 -0.45 8.06 34.48
C ALA A 372 -0.46 8.93 33.20
N ALA A 373 -0.34 8.30 32.02
CA ALA A 373 -0.38 9.03 30.75
C ALA A 373 -1.81 9.48 30.40
N THR A 374 -2.23 10.63 30.92
CA THR A 374 -3.21 11.48 30.22
C THR A 374 -2.51 12.11 29.01
N ASP A 375 -3.26 12.52 27.96
CA ASP A 375 -2.69 13.13 26.75
C ASP A 375 -1.77 14.34 27.04
N THR A 376 -1.93 14.96 28.21
CA THR A 376 -1.14 16.08 28.75
C THR A 376 0.16 15.67 29.44
N ALA A 377 0.33 14.40 29.85
CA ALA A 377 1.49 13.90 30.59
C ALA A 377 2.53 13.21 29.69
N CYS A 378 2.26 13.09 28.39
CA CYS A 378 3.24 12.60 27.43
C CYS A 378 4.32 13.67 27.25
N GLY A 379 5.42 13.55 27.98
CA GLY A 379 6.57 14.45 27.87
C GLY A 379 6.96 14.61 26.40
N THR A 380 6.70 15.80 25.88
CA THR A 380 7.09 16.23 24.54
C THR A 380 8.61 16.33 24.53
N VAL A 381 9.28 15.26 24.13
CA VAL A 381 10.46 15.51 23.29
C VAL A 381 9.86 15.72 21.92
N ASP A 382 9.60 16.98 21.60
CA ASP A 382 9.29 17.35 20.22
C ASP A 382 10.39 16.74 19.37
N ASP A 383 9.96 15.96 18.39
CA ASP A 383 10.84 15.43 17.38
C ASP A 383 11.52 16.63 16.69
N PRO A 384 12.85 16.62 16.52
CA PRO A 384 13.57 17.67 15.77
C PRO A 384 13.06 17.85 14.33
N THR A 385 12.19 16.96 13.83
CA THR A 385 11.60 16.98 12.48
C THR A 385 10.24 17.69 12.36
N GLY A 386 9.72 18.32 13.42
CA GLY A 386 8.53 19.18 13.38
C GLY A 386 7.26 18.58 14.03
N PRO A 387 6.25 19.42 14.33
CA PRO A 387 5.34 19.19 15.45
C PRO A 387 4.29 18.10 15.22
N PHE A 388 4.02 17.36 16.28
CA PHE A 388 2.74 16.71 16.51
C PHE A 388 1.71 17.79 16.87
N GLY A 389 1.01 18.32 15.86
CA GLY A 389 -0.06 19.30 16.05
C GLY A 389 -1.39 18.77 15.53
N ASP A 390 -2.40 18.74 16.39
CA ASP A 390 -3.79 18.85 15.96
C ASP A 390 -3.89 20.08 15.06
N ASN A 391 -4.33 19.90 13.82
CA ASN A 391 -4.41 20.94 12.81
C ASN A 391 -5.45 22.00 13.23
N PRO A 392 -5.14 23.31 13.18
CA PRO A 392 -6.11 24.27 12.74
C PRO A 392 -5.58 24.94 11.48
N SER A 393 -6.24 24.66 10.37
CA SER A 393 -6.49 25.58 9.25
C SER A 393 -5.76 26.94 9.33
N GLN A 394 -4.72 27.15 8.51
CA GLN A 394 -4.51 28.36 7.70
C GLN A 394 -3.44 28.09 6.62
N PRO A 395 -3.60 28.59 5.38
CA PRO A 395 -2.52 28.62 4.41
C PRO A 395 -1.45 29.60 4.92
N ALA A 396 -0.19 29.19 4.93
CA ALA A 396 0.91 30.13 5.14
C ALA A 396 0.87 31.15 4.00
N GLU A 397 0.63 32.41 4.36
CA GLU A 397 0.88 33.55 3.51
C GLU A 397 2.33 33.47 3.01
N LEU A 398 2.49 33.60 1.69
CA LEU A 398 3.77 33.87 1.06
C LEU A 398 4.16 35.30 1.44
N ASP A 399 5.01 35.45 2.45
CA ASP A 399 5.72 36.70 2.68
C ASP A 399 6.93 36.78 1.73
N GLN A 400 6.75 37.65 0.73
CA GLN A 400 7.68 38.49 -0.06
C GLN A 400 9.03 37.94 -0.51
#